data_AF-A0A962NE83-F1
#
_entry.id   AF-A0A962NE83-F1
#
_cell.length_a   1.000
_cell.length_b   1.000
_cell.length_c   1.000
_cell.angle_alpha   90.00
_cell.angle_beta   90.00
_cell.angle_gamma   90.00
#
_symmetry.space_group_name_H-M   'P 1'
#
loop_
_entity.id
_entity.type
_entity.pdbx_description
1 polymer ?
#
loop_
_entity_poly.entity_id
_entity_poly.type
_entity_poly.pdbx_seq_one_letter_code
_entity_poly.pdbx_strand_id
1 'polypeptide(L)'
;MPLPHLIDSRRLTGPSLLLSRPGAIIEVEPPAESMGQLVTLWRRYLRGLHQRLRWQREEIATRKLGPNAMLAATAPVDLLMLATYMNEWAWEAALAHLHGERYESVTDAAERYAR
;
A
#
# COMPACT_ATOMS: atom_id res chain seq x y z
N MET A 1 12.76 9.91 -5.27
CA MET A 1 11.92 10.29 -6.43
C MET A 1 10.48 10.21 -5.96
N PRO A 2 9.58 11.14 -6.32
CA PRO A 2 8.16 10.99 -5.97
C PRO A 2 7.61 9.70 -6.60
N LEU A 3 6.81 8.94 -5.86
CA LEU A 3 6.17 7.73 -6.37
C LEU A 3 5.14 8.11 -7.44
N PRO A 4 5.15 7.48 -8.63
CA PRO A 4 4.20 7.81 -9.69
C PRO A 4 2.75 7.73 -9.20
N HIS A 5 1.95 8.74 -9.57
CA HIS A 5 0.52 8.83 -9.27
C HIS A 5 0.15 8.91 -7.78
N LEU A 6 1.12 8.95 -6.86
CA LEU A 6 0.86 9.12 -5.43
C LEU A 6 0.61 10.61 -5.12
N ILE A 7 -0.58 10.92 -4.62
CA ILE A 7 -0.99 12.28 -4.24
C ILE A 7 -0.65 12.55 -2.78
N ASP A 8 -1.02 11.61 -1.91
CA ASP A 8 -0.83 11.74 -0.46
C ASP A 8 -0.58 10.38 0.19
N SER A 9 0.13 10.39 1.30
CA SER A 9 0.42 9.21 2.12
C SER A 9 0.48 9.62 3.58
N ARG A 10 -0.37 9.00 4.40
CA ARG A 10 -0.52 9.40 5.80
C ARG A 10 -0.90 8.25 6.72
N ARG A 11 -0.60 8.46 7.99
CA ARG A 11 -1.07 7.63 9.10
C ARG A 11 -2.48 8.05 9.49
N LEU A 12 -3.29 7.07 9.86
CA LEU A 12 -4.59 7.24 10.49
C LEU A 12 -4.45 6.77 11.93
N THR A 13 -4.42 7.71 12.88
CA THR A 13 -4.21 7.42 14.31
C THR A 13 -5.48 6.93 15.02
N GLY A 14 -6.58 6.79 14.30
CA GLY A 14 -7.89 6.36 14.79
C GLY A 14 -8.81 5.96 13.63
N PRO A 15 -10.09 5.67 13.92
CA PRO A 15 -11.09 5.38 12.90
C PRO A 15 -11.22 6.51 11.86
N SER A 16 -11.60 6.14 10.64
CA SER A 16 -11.81 7.05 9.52
C SER A 16 -13.00 6.60 8.69
N LEU A 17 -13.29 7.32 7.60
CA LEU A 17 -14.36 6.94 6.68
C LEU A 17 -14.12 5.60 5.97
N LEU A 18 -12.87 5.14 5.87
CA LEU A 18 -12.52 3.86 5.25
C LEU A 18 -12.22 2.75 6.25
N LEU A 19 -11.70 3.08 7.44
CA LEU A 19 -11.18 2.10 8.39
C LEU A 19 -11.84 2.26 9.76
N SER A 20 -12.20 1.12 10.37
CA SER A 20 -12.76 1.07 11.72
C SER A 20 -11.72 1.24 12.84
N ARG A 21 -10.42 1.21 12.51
CA ARG A 21 -9.27 1.18 13.43
C ARG A 21 -8.13 2.04 12.87
N PRO A 22 -7.08 2.34 13.67
CA PRO A 22 -5.85 2.95 13.16
C PRO A 22 -5.24 2.18 11.99
N GLY A 23 -4.51 2.89 11.13
CA GLY A 23 -3.92 2.31 9.93
C GLY A 23 -3.13 3.31 9.11
N ALA A 24 -2.94 3.00 7.83
CA ALA A 24 -2.36 3.91 6.86
C ALA A 24 -3.26 4.03 5.64
N ILE A 25 -3.18 5.17 4.95
CA ILE A 25 -3.90 5.44 3.72
C ILE A 25 -2.97 6.14 2.73
N ILE A 26 -3.09 5.76 1.46
CA ILE A 26 -2.55 6.51 0.33
C ILE A 26 -3.70 6.98 -0.55
N GLU A 27 -3.51 8.13 -1.18
CA GLU A 27 -4.36 8.64 -2.25
C GLU A 27 -3.57 8.60 -3.57
N VAL A 28 -4.19 8.02 -4.59
CA VAL A 28 -3.55 7.83 -5.90
C VAL A 28 -4.46 8.29 -7.04
N GLU A 29 -3.85 8.76 -8.12
CA GLU A 29 -4.52 9.16 -9.38
C GLU A 29 -3.82 8.52 -10.60
N PRO A 30 -3.98 7.21 -10.80
CA PRO A 30 -3.44 6.52 -11.97
C PRO A 30 -4.33 6.72 -13.22
N PRO A 31 -3.83 6.37 -14.43
CA PRO A 31 -4.68 6.30 -15.63
C PRO A 31 -5.94 5.45 -15.40
N ALA A 32 -7.06 5.91 -15.93
CA ALA A 32 -8.38 5.32 -15.65
C ALA A 32 -8.47 3.85 -16.09
N GLU A 33 -7.81 3.51 -17.19
CA GLU A 33 -7.69 2.18 -17.77
C GLU A 33 -6.89 1.21 -16.89
N SER A 34 -5.94 1.71 -16.09
CA SER A 34 -5.06 0.91 -15.24
C SER A 34 -5.51 0.84 -13.78
N MET A 35 -6.38 1.76 -13.34
CA MET A 35 -6.88 1.89 -11.97
C MET A 35 -7.30 0.55 -11.35
N GLY A 36 -8.18 -0.20 -12.01
CA GLY A 36 -8.70 -1.46 -11.46
C GLY A 36 -7.62 -2.53 -11.28
N GLN A 37 -6.69 -2.61 -12.24
CA GLN A 37 -5.58 -3.56 -12.20
C GLN A 37 -4.56 -3.17 -11.12
N LEU A 38 -4.21 -1.89 -11.02
CA LEU A 38 -3.29 -1.39 -10.00
C LEU A 38 -3.84 -1.59 -8.58
N VAL A 39 -5.12 -1.30 -8.34
CA VAL A 39 -5.75 -1.56 -7.03
C VAL A 39 -5.76 -3.05 -6.69
N THR A 40 -5.97 -3.92 -7.68
CA THR A 40 -5.93 -5.38 -7.49
C THR A 40 -4.52 -5.85 -7.13
N LEU A 41 -3.50 -5.37 -7.84
CA LEU A 41 -2.10 -5.69 -7.59
C LEU A 41 -1.63 -5.15 -6.24
N TRP A 42 -1.93 -3.90 -5.93
CA TRP A 42 -1.65 -3.29 -4.63
C TRP A 42 -2.20 -4.14 -3.48
N ARG A 43 -3.48 -4.55 -3.57
CA ARG A 43 -4.12 -5.40 -2.57
C ARG A 43 -3.42 -6.75 -2.44
N ARG A 44 -2.94 -7.34 -3.55
CA ARG A 44 -2.18 -8.59 -3.54
C ARG A 44 -0.84 -8.42 -2.80
N TYR A 45 -0.07 -7.37 -3.11
CA TYR A 45 1.23 -7.11 -2.49
C TYR A 45 1.08 -6.81 -0.99
N LEU A 46 0.12 -5.97 -0.61
CA LEU A 46 -0.12 -5.62 0.79
C LEU A 46 -0.55 -6.83 1.62
N ARG A 47 -1.40 -7.70 1.08
CA ARG A 47 -1.75 -8.99 1.72
C ARG A 47 -0.53 -9.90 1.91
N GLY A 48 0.36 -9.95 0.93
CA GLY A 48 1.62 -10.70 1.03
C GLY A 48 2.48 -10.21 2.19
N LEU A 49 2.59 -8.90 2.38
CA LEU A 49 3.30 -8.31 3.52
C LEU A 49 2.60 -8.63 4.85
N HIS A 50 1.28 -8.46 4.93
CA HIS A 50 0.50 -8.80 6.13
C HIS A 50 0.70 -10.26 6.55
N GLN A 51 0.70 -11.19 5.59
CA GLN A 51 0.96 -12.61 5.87
C GLN A 51 2.35 -12.84 6.46
N ARG A 52 3.38 -12.20 5.90
CA ARG A 52 4.78 -12.34 6.36
C ARG A 52 4.99 -11.75 7.75
N LEU A 53 4.31 -10.64 8.06
CA LEU A 53 4.32 -10.00 9.38
C LEU A 53 3.35 -10.63 10.38
N ARG A 54 2.61 -11.66 9.99
CA ARG A 54 1.56 -12.32 10.80
C ARG A 54 0.45 -11.35 11.25
N TRP A 55 0.18 -10.33 10.44
CA TRP A 55 -0.93 -9.40 10.58
C TRP A 55 -2.21 -10.04 10.03
N GLN A 56 -2.89 -10.83 10.85
CA GLN A 56 -3.98 -11.72 10.38
C GLN A 56 -5.37 -11.07 10.34
N ARG A 57 -5.57 -9.96 11.05
CA ARG A 57 -6.90 -9.34 11.22
C ARG A 57 -7.00 -7.94 10.64
N GLU A 58 -6.01 -7.54 9.84
CA GLU A 58 -5.99 -6.21 9.29
C GLU A 58 -6.95 -6.08 8.09
N GLU A 59 -7.79 -5.06 8.17
CA GLU A 59 -8.74 -4.67 7.14
C GLU A 59 -7.98 -4.00 5.99
N ILE A 60 -8.37 -4.30 4.74
CA ILE A 60 -7.87 -3.63 3.54
C ILE A 60 -9.05 -3.04 2.78
N ALA A 61 -9.19 -1.72 2.88
CA ALA A 61 -10.28 -0.97 2.30
C ALA A 61 -9.81 -0.13 1.11
N THR A 62 -10.70 0.02 0.12
CA THR A 62 -10.43 0.81 -1.08
C THR A 62 -11.68 1.61 -1.41
N ARG A 63 -11.51 2.88 -1.78
CA ARG A 63 -12.62 3.72 -2.24
C ARG A 63 -12.20 4.52 -3.47
N LYS A 64 -12.96 4.39 -4.55
CA LYS A 64 -12.82 5.25 -5.73
C LYS A 64 -13.53 6.58 -5.51
N LEU A 65 -12.89 7.68 -5.90
CA LEU A 65 -13.39 9.06 -5.81
C LEU A 65 -13.05 9.79 -7.12
N GLY A 66 -13.92 9.67 -8.13
CA GLY A 66 -13.65 10.24 -9.45
C GLY A 66 -12.38 9.65 -10.09
N PRO A 67 -11.37 10.48 -10.44
CA PRO A 67 -10.10 10.00 -10.95
C PRO A 67 -9.18 9.43 -9.85
N ASN A 68 -9.49 9.64 -8.58
CA ASN A 68 -8.66 9.22 -7.46
C ASN A 68 -9.13 7.88 -6.87
N ALA A 69 -8.22 7.21 -6.17
CA ALA A 69 -8.54 6.12 -5.27
C ALA A 69 -7.84 6.29 -3.91
N MET A 70 -8.59 6.05 -2.84
CA MET A 70 -8.07 5.91 -1.49
C MET A 70 -7.81 4.44 -1.20
N LEU A 71 -6.58 4.09 -0.84
CA LEU A 71 -6.14 2.72 -0.57
C LEU A 71 -5.64 2.67 0.87
N ALA A 72 -6.35 1.94 1.72
CA ALA A 72 -6.15 1.98 3.16
C ALA A 72 -6.05 0.57 3.74
N ALA A 73 -5.25 0.43 4.80
CA ALA A 73 -5.21 -0.78 5.59
C ALA A 73 -5.02 -0.47 7.07
N THR A 74 -5.67 -1.25 7.94
CA THR A 74 -5.46 -1.13 9.38
C THR A 74 -4.10 -1.70 9.77
N ALA A 75 -3.60 -1.24 10.91
CA ALA A 75 -2.38 -1.76 11.51
C ALA A 75 -2.38 -1.53 13.03
N PRO A 76 -1.53 -2.24 13.79
CA PRO A 76 -1.24 -1.90 15.18
C PRO A 76 -0.78 -0.44 15.33
N VAL A 77 -1.23 0.22 16.41
CA VAL A 77 -1.01 1.67 16.62
C VAL A 77 0.47 2.05 16.75
N ASP A 78 1.28 1.14 17.28
CA ASP A 78 2.72 1.24 17.42
C ASP A 78 3.49 0.99 16.11
N LEU A 79 2.79 0.48 15.07
CA LEU A 79 3.37 0.14 13.77
C LEU A 79 2.83 1.01 12.63
N LEU A 80 2.16 2.14 12.92
CA LEU A 80 1.56 3.01 11.89
C LEU A 80 2.60 3.58 10.92
N MET A 81 3.83 3.86 11.37
CA MET A 81 4.93 4.26 10.49
C MET A 81 5.26 3.16 9.47
N LEU A 82 5.39 1.92 9.95
CA LEU A 82 5.65 0.77 9.09
C LEU A 82 4.49 0.54 8.11
N ALA A 83 3.24 0.67 8.58
CA ALA A 83 2.06 0.54 7.73
C ALA A 83 2.03 1.57 6.59
N THR A 84 2.47 2.82 6.84
CA THR A 84 2.60 3.84 5.80
C THR A 84 3.61 3.41 4.73
N TYR A 85 4.81 2.98 5.13
CA TYR A 85 5.82 2.50 4.18
C TYR A 85 5.36 1.26 3.41
N MET A 86 4.68 0.32 4.06
CA MET A 86 4.13 -0.87 3.39
C MET A 86 3.06 -0.52 2.36
N ASN A 87 2.25 0.51 2.63
CA ASN A 87 1.20 0.94 1.72
C ASN A 87 1.80 1.58 0.46
N GLU A 88 2.80 2.44 0.62
CA GLU A 88 3.60 3.02 -0.47
C GLU A 88 4.33 1.94 -1.27
N TRP A 89 5.03 1.03 -0.58
CA TRP A 89 5.77 -0.05 -1.22
C TRP A 89 4.84 -0.97 -2.03
N ALA A 90 3.64 -1.28 -1.51
CA ALA A 90 2.67 -2.10 -2.22
C ALA A 90 2.15 -1.40 -3.49
N TRP A 91 2.08 -0.06 -3.49
CA TRP A 91 1.73 0.73 -4.67
C TRP A 91 2.84 0.70 -5.72
N GLU A 92 4.07 0.94 -5.29
CA GLU A 92 5.25 0.87 -6.16
C GLU A 92 5.42 -0.53 -6.78
N ALA A 93 5.21 -1.59 -5.99
CA ALA A 93 5.19 -2.96 -6.46
C ALA A 93 4.11 -3.23 -7.51
N ALA A 94 2.92 -2.61 -7.34
CA ALA A 94 1.83 -2.73 -8.30
C ALA A 94 2.16 -2.05 -9.63
N LEU A 95 2.80 -0.88 -9.59
CA LEU A 95 3.27 -0.16 -10.78
C LEU A 95 4.32 -0.99 -11.53
N ALA A 96 5.37 -1.42 -10.84
CA ALA A 96 6.43 -2.24 -11.43
C ALA A 96 5.86 -3.52 -12.06
N HIS A 97 4.95 -4.20 -11.36
CA HIS A 97 4.27 -5.39 -11.91
C HIS A 97 3.48 -5.07 -13.18
N LEU A 98 2.73 -3.97 -13.20
CA LEU A 98 1.96 -3.56 -14.37
C LEU A 98 2.86 -3.31 -15.59
N HIS A 99 4.06 -2.74 -15.37
CA HIS A 99 5.04 -2.44 -16.41
C HIS A 99 5.94 -3.64 -16.79
N GLY A 100 5.74 -4.80 -16.17
CA GLY A 100 6.59 -5.98 -16.40
C GLY A 100 8.00 -5.84 -15.81
N GLU A 101 8.20 -4.89 -14.91
CA GLU A 101 9.45 -4.67 -14.20
C GLU A 101 9.55 -5.62 -13.00
N ARG A 102 10.77 -6.08 -12.72
CA ARG A 102 11.02 -6.82 -11.48
C ARG A 102 11.06 -5.83 -10.33
N TYR A 103 10.07 -5.92 -9.46
CA TYR A 103 10.11 -5.22 -8.20
C TYR A 103 10.93 -6.00 -7.19
N GLU A 104 11.88 -5.33 -6.55
CA GLU A 104 12.76 -5.93 -5.58
C GLU A 104 11.97 -6.42 -4.36
N SER A 105 12.21 -7.66 -3.93
CA SER A 105 11.51 -8.16 -2.75
C SER A 105 12.08 -7.52 -1.48
N VAL A 106 11.27 -7.44 -0.42
CA VAL A 106 11.74 -7.01 0.90
C VAL A 106 12.93 -7.86 1.39
N THR A 107 13.00 -9.13 0.97
CA THR A 107 14.15 -10.01 1.28
C THR A 107 15.41 -9.51 0.57
N ASP A 108 15.33 -9.22 -0.73
CA ASP A 108 16.48 -8.76 -1.52
C ASP A 108 17.00 -7.41 -1.01
N ALA A 109 16.07 -6.52 -0.62
CA ALA A 109 16.43 -5.25 0.00
C ALA A 109 17.13 -5.44 1.35
N ALA A 110 16.60 -6.32 2.21
CA ALA A 110 17.20 -6.61 3.52
C ALA A 110 18.60 -7.23 3.39
N GLU A 111 18.81 -8.12 2.42
CA GLU A 111 20.11 -8.75 2.16
C GLU A 111 21.19 -7.76 1.67
N ARG A 112 20.80 -6.70 0.97
CA ARG A 112 21.71 -5.65 0.51
C ARG A 112 22.19 -4.73 1.64
N TYR A 113 21.31 -4.38 2.58
CA TYR A 113 21.67 -3.52 3.72
C TYR A 113 22.33 -4.29 4.88
N ALA A 114 22.33 -5.62 4.83
CA ALA A 114 23.04 -6.49 5.76
C ALA A 114 24.52 -6.73 5.38
N ARG A 115 25.01 -6.08 4.31
CA ARG A 115 26.41 -6.11 3.85
C ARG A 115 27.04 -4.74 4.04
#